data_AF-A0A350HAN6-F1
#
_entry.id   AF-A0A350HAN6-F1
#
_cell.length_a   1.000
_cell.length_b   1.000
_cell.length_c   1.000
_cell.angle_alpha   90.00
_cell.angle_beta   90.00
_cell.angle_gamma   90.00
#
_symmetry.space_group_name_H-M   'P 1'
#
loop_
_entity.id
_entity.type
_entity.pdbx_description
1 polymer ?
#
loop_
_entity_poly.entity_id
_entity_poly.type
_entity_poly.pdbx_seq_one_letter_code
_entity_poly.pdbx_strand_id
1 'polypeptide(L)'
;MKKFAIALMLISVLFTFSCTKNKGTSMDFAAIKDAQRTMTKLGNLMEQYYVENESYPLTQEQFEKDIRPYFITYNTENQEVDKWNEMVENVFSGGKIIYTSNDPKKTYFAYGKAKDSNETVVFCRPAMQHDSTNMIATEE
;
A
#
# COMPACT_ATOMS: atom_id res chain seq x y z
N MET A 1 -14.50 6.58 -56.18
CA MET A 1 -15.36 6.39 -54.97
C MET A 1 -15.16 5.04 -54.27
N LYS A 2 -15.16 3.89 -54.96
CA LYS A 2 -14.95 2.55 -54.33
C LYS A 2 -13.67 2.40 -53.48
N LYS A 3 -12.53 2.96 -53.91
CA LYS A 3 -11.26 2.91 -53.16
C LYS A 3 -11.30 3.68 -51.83
N PHE A 4 -12.10 4.75 -51.76
CA PHE A 4 -12.30 5.55 -50.55
C PHE A 4 -13.18 4.83 -49.53
N ALA A 5 -14.22 4.12 -50.01
CA ALA A 5 -15.09 3.31 -49.16
C ALA A 5 -14.34 2.11 -48.52
N ILE A 6 -13.44 1.47 -49.28
CA ILE A 6 -12.61 0.36 -48.77
C ILE A 6 -11.60 0.86 -47.72
N ALA A 7 -11.00 2.04 -47.92
CA ALA A 7 -10.10 2.65 -46.95
C ALA A 7 -10.80 3.00 -45.63
N LEU A 8 -12.03 3.56 -45.70
CA LEU A 8 -12.86 3.85 -44.52
C LEU A 8 -13.30 2.58 -43.77
N MET A 9 -13.55 1.49 -44.49
CA MET A 9 -13.91 0.20 -43.90
C MET A 9 -12.71 -0.47 -43.20
N LEU A 10 -11.50 -0.34 -43.75
CA LEU A 10 -10.27 -0.85 -43.11
C LEU A 10 -9.89 -0.06 -41.84
N ILE A 11 -10.09 1.26 -41.85
CA ILE A 11 -9.82 2.13 -40.69
C ILE A 11 -10.79 1.81 -39.54
N SER A 12 -12.06 1.55 -39.85
CA SER A 12 -13.08 1.21 -38.82
C SER A 12 -12.85 -0.16 -38.18
N VAL A 13 -12.33 -1.15 -38.91
CA VAL A 13 -11.95 -2.45 -38.33
C VAL A 13 -10.78 -2.32 -37.36
N LEU A 14 -9.80 -1.47 -37.63
CA LEU A 14 -8.64 -1.24 -36.74
C LEU A 14 -9.02 -0.63 -35.38
N PHE A 15 -10.10 0.15 -35.29
CA PHE A 15 -10.58 0.71 -34.01
C PHE A 15 -11.33 -0.30 -33.13
N THR A 16 -11.78 -1.43 -33.65
CA THR A 16 -12.55 -2.43 -32.88
C THR A 16 -11.68 -3.40 -32.07
N PHE A 17 -10.37 -3.48 -32.35
CA PHE A 17 -9.44 -4.39 -31.67
C PHE A 17 -8.70 -3.77 -30.47
N SER A 18 -8.89 -2.49 -30.17
CA SER A 18 -8.13 -1.80 -29.10
C SER A 18 -8.75 -1.92 -27.69
N CYS A 19 -9.58 -2.93 -27.43
CA CYS A 19 -10.13 -3.20 -26.09
C CYS A 19 -9.52 -4.46 -25.44
N THR A 20 -8.25 -4.75 -25.70
CA THR A 20 -7.49 -5.64 -24.83
C THR A 20 -6.96 -4.85 -23.64
N LYS A 21 -7.43 -5.19 -22.43
CA LYS A 21 -6.81 -4.78 -21.17
C LYS A 21 -5.35 -5.29 -21.20
N ASN A 22 -4.42 -4.43 -21.59
CA ASN A 22 -3.01 -4.76 -21.67
C ASN A 22 -2.50 -4.99 -20.24
N LYS A 23 -2.34 -6.26 -19.87
CA LYS A 23 -1.72 -6.68 -18.61
C LYS A 23 -0.21 -6.53 -18.69
N GLY A 24 0.44 -6.15 -17.59
CA GLY A 24 1.90 -6.03 -17.51
C GLY A 24 2.45 -4.75 -18.15
N THR A 25 1.68 -3.67 -18.16
CA THR A 25 2.12 -2.37 -18.71
C THR A 25 3.00 -1.60 -17.72
N SER A 26 3.65 -0.52 -18.19
CA SER A 26 4.37 0.41 -17.31
C SER A 26 3.49 1.01 -16.21
N MET A 27 2.18 1.14 -16.46
CA MET A 27 1.20 1.60 -15.47
C MET A 27 1.01 0.58 -14.34
N ASP A 28 0.96 -0.71 -14.65
CA ASP A 28 0.90 -1.78 -13.63
C ASP A 28 2.14 -1.75 -12.75
N PHE A 29 3.32 -1.60 -13.37
CA PHE A 29 4.57 -1.51 -12.63
C PHE A 29 4.61 -0.29 -11.71
N ALA A 30 4.12 0.87 -12.16
CA ALA A 30 4.02 2.06 -11.33
C ALA A 30 3.08 1.85 -10.14
N ALA A 31 1.90 1.26 -10.36
CA ALA A 31 0.93 0.96 -9.30
C ALA A 31 1.52 0.00 -8.24
N ILE A 32 2.24 -1.04 -8.68
CA ILE A 32 2.95 -1.95 -7.76
C ILE A 32 4.03 -1.19 -6.99
N LYS A 33 4.78 -0.31 -7.65
CA LYS A 33 5.86 0.44 -7.02
C LYS A 33 5.36 1.43 -5.98
N ASP A 34 4.23 2.08 -6.25
CA ASP A 34 3.60 2.98 -5.30
C ASP A 34 3.04 2.22 -4.10
N ALA A 35 2.41 1.05 -4.32
CA ALA A 35 1.99 0.15 -3.23
C ALA A 35 3.17 -0.29 -2.35
N GLN A 36 4.31 -0.64 -2.96
CA GLN A 36 5.54 -0.97 -2.21
C GLN A 36 6.04 0.20 -1.39
N ARG A 37 6.06 1.42 -1.96
CA ARG A 37 6.46 2.63 -1.22
C ARG A 37 5.55 2.89 -0.04
N THR A 38 4.23 2.76 -0.20
CA THR A 38 3.30 2.87 0.94
C THR A 38 3.60 1.81 2.00
N MET A 39 3.80 0.55 1.62
CA MET A 39 4.09 -0.53 2.56
C MET A 39 5.42 -0.33 3.32
N THR A 40 6.45 0.23 2.66
CA THR A 40 7.69 0.61 3.34
C THR A 40 7.44 1.73 4.35
N LYS A 41 6.71 2.78 3.98
CA LYS A 41 6.38 3.86 4.91
C LYS A 41 5.55 3.33 6.09
N LEU A 42 4.53 2.51 5.81
CA LEU A 42 3.72 1.86 6.83
C LEU A 42 4.59 1.06 7.79
N GLY A 43 5.52 0.25 7.28
CA GLY A 43 6.44 -0.52 8.12
C GLY A 43 7.20 0.38 9.10
N ASN A 44 7.74 1.51 8.63
CA ASN A 44 8.44 2.45 9.49
C ASN A 44 7.52 3.08 10.55
N LEU A 45 6.28 3.44 10.18
CA LEU A 45 5.30 3.99 11.11
C LEU A 45 4.88 2.96 12.17
N MET A 46 4.74 1.70 11.78
CA MET A 46 4.46 0.60 12.71
C MET A 46 5.60 0.39 13.72
N GLU A 47 6.85 0.50 13.29
CA GLU A 47 8.00 0.44 14.20
C GLU A 47 8.04 1.65 15.14
N GLN A 48 7.74 2.85 14.64
CA GLN A 48 7.63 4.03 15.50
C GLN A 48 6.53 3.84 16.56
N TYR A 49 5.35 3.40 16.14
CA TYR A 49 4.24 3.10 17.05
C TYR A 49 4.65 2.06 18.11
N TYR A 50 5.37 1.01 17.70
CA TYR A 50 5.87 -0.01 18.62
C TYR A 50 6.84 0.56 19.65
N VAL A 51 7.77 1.43 19.25
CA VAL A 51 8.70 2.08 20.19
C VAL A 51 7.97 2.95 21.21
N GLU A 52 6.87 3.59 20.80
CA GLU A 52 6.08 4.47 21.68
C GLU A 52 5.12 3.69 22.61
N ASN A 53 4.64 2.51 22.19
CA ASN A 53 3.55 1.78 22.85
C ASN A 53 3.94 0.36 23.32
N GLU A 54 5.18 -0.07 23.08
CA GLU A 54 5.73 -1.40 23.39
C GLU A 54 4.90 -2.58 22.83
N SER A 55 4.08 -2.32 21.82
CA SER A 55 3.23 -3.30 21.14
C SER A 55 2.74 -2.75 19.80
N TYR A 56 2.41 -3.63 18.87
CA TYR A 56 1.64 -3.32 17.68
C TYR A 56 0.14 -3.30 17.99
N PRO A 57 -0.71 -2.71 17.12
CA PRO A 57 -2.16 -2.80 17.26
C PRO A 57 -2.66 -4.24 17.32
N LEU A 58 -3.64 -4.54 18.18
CA LEU A 58 -4.16 -5.90 18.30
C LEU A 58 -5.13 -6.26 17.16
N THR A 59 -5.94 -5.30 16.71
CA THR A 59 -7.04 -5.53 15.76
C THR A 59 -6.92 -4.59 14.55
N GLN A 60 -7.65 -4.91 13.48
CA GLN A 60 -7.81 -4.01 12.32
C GLN A 60 -8.34 -2.62 12.73
N GLU A 61 -9.33 -2.57 13.63
CA GLU A 61 -9.93 -1.33 14.10
C GLU A 61 -8.91 -0.46 14.85
N GLN A 62 -8.13 -1.10 15.74
CA GLN A 62 -7.05 -0.44 16.46
C GLN A 62 -5.97 0.07 15.48
N PHE A 63 -5.61 -0.74 14.49
CA PHE A 63 -4.67 -0.36 13.44
C PHE A 63 -5.13 0.89 12.68
N GLU A 64 -6.38 0.94 12.23
CA GLU A 64 -6.90 2.11 11.52
C GLU A 64 -6.98 3.35 12.42
N LYS A 65 -7.37 3.17 13.68
CA LYS A 65 -7.48 4.27 14.64
C LYS A 65 -6.12 4.86 15.00
N ASP A 66 -5.14 4.02 15.27
CA ASP A 66 -3.89 4.43 15.90
C ASP A 66 -2.79 4.72 14.87
N ILE A 67 -2.79 4.03 13.72
CA ILE A 67 -1.74 4.19 12.71
C ILE A 67 -2.10 5.24 11.67
N ARG A 68 -3.38 5.43 11.34
CA ARG A 68 -3.81 6.47 10.39
C ARG A 68 -3.31 7.87 10.74
N PRO A 69 -3.33 8.33 12.02
CA PRO A 69 -2.77 9.63 12.40
C PRO A 69 -1.31 9.84 11.98
N TYR A 70 -0.49 8.78 11.91
CA TYR A 70 0.91 8.87 11.48
C TYR A 70 1.07 9.14 9.96
N PHE A 71 -0.02 9.08 9.19
CA PHE A 71 -0.03 9.51 7.79
C PHE A 71 -0.26 11.01 7.62
N ILE A 72 -0.61 11.73 8.69
CA ILE A 72 -0.75 13.19 8.66
C ILE A 72 0.65 13.81 8.54
N THR A 73 0.78 14.74 7.61
CA THR A 73 2.02 15.48 7.36
C THR A 73 1.76 16.98 7.31
N TYR A 74 2.78 17.81 7.48
CA TYR A 74 2.64 19.26 7.40
C TYR A 74 3.11 19.77 6.03
N ASN A 75 2.33 20.66 5.41
CA ASN A 75 2.72 21.34 4.18
C ASN A 75 3.66 22.54 4.46
N THR A 76 4.08 23.24 3.41
CA THR A 76 4.94 24.44 3.52
C THR A 76 4.31 25.60 4.28
N GLU A 77 3.00 25.59 4.45
CA GLU A 77 2.21 26.57 5.20
C GLU A 77 1.89 26.07 6.63
N ASN A 78 2.53 24.97 7.06
CA ASN A 78 2.33 24.32 8.36
C ASN A 78 0.89 23.86 8.62
N GLN A 79 0.13 23.57 7.55
CA GLN A 79 -1.20 22.98 7.64
C GLN A 79 -1.10 21.45 7.61
N GLU A 80 -1.95 20.80 8.39
CA GLU A 80 -2.07 19.35 8.42
C GLU A 80 -2.71 18.83 7.13
N VAL A 81 -2.06 17.85 6.52
CA VAL A 81 -2.51 17.16 5.32
C VAL A 81 -2.57 15.67 5.62
N ASP A 82 -3.79 15.13 5.68
CA ASP A 82 -4.02 13.69 5.77
C ASP A 82 -3.66 13.03 4.43
N LYS A 83 -2.54 12.29 4.42
CA LYS A 83 -2.10 11.54 3.24
C LYS A 83 -2.71 10.16 3.11
N TRP A 84 -3.65 9.77 3.96
CA TRP A 84 -4.29 8.45 3.89
C TRP A 84 -4.94 8.20 2.53
N ASN A 85 -5.68 9.17 2.01
CA ASN A 85 -6.35 9.01 0.71
C ASN A 85 -5.33 8.87 -0.42
N GLU A 86 -4.26 9.67 -0.40
CA GLU A 86 -3.18 9.61 -1.39
C GLU A 86 -2.43 8.27 -1.33
N MET A 87 -2.07 7.81 -0.13
CA MET A 87 -1.14 6.70 0.05
C MET A 87 -1.83 5.35 0.17
N VAL A 88 -3.09 5.30 0.61
CA VAL A 88 -3.84 4.08 0.86
C VAL A 88 -5.00 3.95 -0.12
N GLU A 89 -5.97 4.86 -0.07
CA GLU A 89 -7.21 4.72 -0.86
C GLU A 89 -6.94 4.76 -2.37
N ASN A 90 -6.02 5.62 -2.81
CA ASN A 90 -5.66 5.76 -4.21
C ASN A 90 -4.73 4.65 -4.70
N VAL A 91 -3.97 4.00 -3.82
CA VAL A 91 -2.91 3.05 -4.18
C VAL A 91 -3.38 1.61 -4.16
N PHE A 92 -4.27 1.24 -3.23
CA PHE A 92 -4.71 -0.15 -3.07
C PHE A 92 -6.10 -0.40 -3.64
N SER A 93 -6.27 -1.56 -4.28
CA SER A 93 -7.55 -2.09 -4.74
C SER A 93 -8.49 -2.28 -3.54
N GLY A 94 -9.67 -1.69 -3.61
CA GLY A 94 -10.62 -1.64 -2.49
C GLY A 94 -10.29 -0.57 -1.44
N GLY A 95 -9.26 0.25 -1.65
CA GLY A 95 -8.94 1.42 -0.85
C GLY A 95 -8.55 1.14 0.60
N LYS A 96 -8.08 -0.08 0.91
CA LYS A 96 -7.81 -0.51 2.29
C LYS A 96 -6.57 -1.39 2.40
N ILE A 97 -6.01 -1.38 3.59
CA ILE A 97 -4.96 -2.29 4.05
C ILE A 97 -5.60 -3.26 5.05
N ILE A 98 -5.36 -4.55 4.86
CA ILE A 98 -5.76 -5.58 5.81
C ILE A 98 -4.62 -5.83 6.78
N TYR A 99 -4.95 -5.88 8.05
CA TYR A 99 -4.03 -6.00 9.17
C TYR A 99 -4.42 -7.17 10.06
N THR A 100 -3.42 -7.92 10.51
CA THR A 100 -3.57 -8.94 11.54
C THR A 100 -2.32 -9.03 12.40
N SER A 101 -2.50 -9.36 13.68
CA SER A 101 -1.41 -9.67 14.58
C SER A 101 -1.80 -10.87 15.45
N ASN A 102 -0.92 -11.86 15.53
CA ASN A 102 -1.11 -13.02 16.40
C ASN A 102 -0.50 -12.78 17.80
N ASP A 103 0.62 -12.08 17.85
CA ASP A 103 1.30 -11.66 19.07
C ASP A 103 1.75 -10.20 18.87
N PRO A 104 0.98 -9.21 19.34
CA PRO A 104 1.27 -7.80 19.09
C PRO A 104 2.57 -7.33 19.71
N LYS A 105 3.17 -8.07 20.64
CA LYS A 105 4.50 -7.75 21.18
C LYS A 105 5.63 -8.21 20.27
N LYS A 106 5.35 -9.04 19.26
CA LYS A 106 6.40 -9.69 18.45
C LYS A 106 6.20 -9.54 16.95
N THR A 107 4.96 -9.60 16.48
CA THR A 107 4.67 -9.74 15.06
C THR A 107 3.37 -9.08 14.63
N TYR A 108 3.37 -8.57 13.40
CA TYR A 108 2.17 -8.19 12.68
C TYR A 108 2.32 -8.56 11.21
N PHE A 109 1.19 -8.57 10.50
CA PHE A 109 1.15 -8.70 9.06
C PHE A 109 0.13 -7.70 8.50
N ALA A 110 0.59 -6.77 7.68
CA ALA A 110 -0.26 -5.83 6.98
C ALA A 110 -0.09 -6.02 5.48
N TYR A 111 -1.18 -6.09 4.72
CA TYR A 111 -1.12 -6.30 3.28
C TYR A 111 -2.25 -5.57 2.56
N GLY A 112 -2.00 -5.26 1.29
CA GLY A 112 -2.93 -4.63 0.39
C GLY A 112 -2.70 -5.14 -1.02
N LYS A 113 -3.75 -5.10 -1.84
CA LYS A 113 -3.66 -5.41 -3.26
C LYS A 113 -3.37 -4.13 -4.02
N ALA A 114 -2.32 -4.06 -4.83
CA ALA A 114 -2.07 -2.89 -5.67
C ALA A 114 -3.20 -2.70 -6.70
N LYS A 115 -3.39 -1.48 -7.21
CA LYS A 115 -4.33 -1.17 -8.30
C LYS A 115 -3.79 -1.50 -9.70
N ASP A 116 -2.87 -2.45 -9.79
CA ASP A 116 -2.45 -2.99 -11.08
C ASP A 116 -3.49 -3.98 -11.63
N SER A 117 -3.35 -4.33 -12.91
CA SER A 117 -4.27 -5.24 -13.60
C SER A 117 -4.39 -6.64 -12.99
N ASN A 118 -3.44 -7.08 -12.16
CA ASN A 118 -3.46 -8.39 -11.50
C ASN A 118 -3.75 -8.33 -9.99
N GLU A 119 -4.05 -7.14 -9.43
CA GLU A 119 -4.26 -6.95 -7.99
C GLU A 119 -3.13 -7.54 -7.14
N THR A 120 -1.88 -7.26 -7.54
CA THR A 120 -0.68 -7.82 -6.92
C THR A 120 -0.66 -7.53 -5.42
N VAL A 121 -0.52 -8.58 -4.61
CA VAL A 121 -0.46 -8.44 -3.14
C VAL A 121 0.90 -7.91 -2.74
N VAL A 122 0.90 -6.80 -2.01
CA VAL A 122 2.08 -6.21 -1.38
C VAL A 122 1.84 -6.17 0.12
N PHE A 123 2.87 -6.47 0.91
CA PHE A 123 2.74 -6.60 2.35
C PHE A 123 3.94 -5.99 3.08
N CYS A 124 3.76 -5.69 4.35
CA CYS A 124 4.82 -5.42 5.30
C CYS A 124 4.61 -6.22 6.60
N ARG A 125 5.71 -6.39 7.31
CA ARG A 125 5.85 -7.11 8.58
C ARG A 125 7.07 -6.52 9.30
N PRO A 126 7.25 -6.78 10.61
CA PRO A 126 8.43 -6.33 11.33
C PRO A 126 9.72 -6.77 10.66
N ALA A 127 10.72 -5.89 10.64
CA ALA A 127 12.05 -6.21 10.09
C ALA A 127 12.82 -7.17 11.01
N MET A 128 12.60 -7.07 12.33
CA MET A 128 13.16 -7.94 13.36
C MET A 128 12.04 -8.39 14.28
N GLN A 129 12.10 -9.62 14.78
CA GLN A 129 11.20 -10.04 15.86
C GLN A 129 11.66 -9.34 17.13
N HIS A 130 10.74 -8.65 17.80
CA HIS A 130 10.99 -8.10 19.12
C HIS A 130 11.04 -9.25 20.13
N ASP A 131 12.24 -9.77 20.37
CA ASP A 131 12.46 -10.84 21.35
C ASP A 131 12.68 -10.21 22.73
N SER A 132 11.93 -10.69 23.73
CA SER A 132 11.94 -10.15 25.09
C SER A 132 13.19 -10.55 25.91
N THR A 133 14.25 -11.05 25.26
CA THR A 133 15.32 -11.81 25.94
C THR A 133 16.46 -10.95 26.53
N ASN A 134 16.57 -9.65 26.24
CA ASN A 134 17.68 -8.84 26.76
C ASN A 134 17.20 -7.62 27.58
N MET A 135 16.67 -7.86 28.78
CA MET A 135 16.68 -6.88 29.89
C MET A 135 16.99 -7.56 31.23
N ILE A 136 18.06 -8.37 31.25
CA ILE A 136 18.78 -8.71 32.48
C ILE A 136 20.25 -8.41 32.23
N ALA A 137 20.59 -7.13 32.13
CA ALA A 137 21.96 -6.68 32.37
C ALA A 137 22.02 -6.29 33.86
N THR A 138 22.45 -7.26 34.65
CA THR A 138 23.06 -7.18 35.99
C THR A 138 23.36 -5.78 36.51
N GLU A 139 22.66 -5.40 37.58
CA GLU A 139 23.23 -4.56 38.63
C GLU A 139 24.19 -5.44 39.45
N GLU A 140 25.49 -5.20 39.34
CA GLU A 140 26.51 -5.51 40.36
C GLU A 140 27.29 -4.24 40.70
#